data_AF-A0A432M1Z0-F1
#
_entry.id   AF-A0A432M1Z0-F1
#
_cell.length_a   1.000
_cell.length_b   1.000
_cell.length_c   1.000
_cell.angle_alpha   90.00
_cell.angle_beta   90.00
_cell.angle_gamma   90.00
#
_symmetry.space_group_name_H-M   'P 1'
#
loop_
_entity.id
_entity.type
_entity.pdbx_description
1 polymer ?
#
loop_
_entity_poly.entity_id
_entity_poly.type
_entity_poly.pdbx_seq_one_letter_code
_entity_poly.pdbx_strand_id
1 'polypeptide(L)'
;MTLSPDVAAWLQRNLVIMSIDDVSAIGLSGDSPNRALNETVGQWQFTIDMIYRCLVSGLICVGPTDEWLRAIGLPDIKSFTETLAKINPFDLPGDPGHWFDTYFVDTDYCRLRIAHYGLLNADAAETIARNNLAVLEETPAYYPKAYVKDEVGLRNAATHFFECAAISRAAGWHPGKNVDVLVPAFVEEIEMLFENHGIPWSEKPLIPIHQ
;
A
#
# COMPACT_ATOMS: atom_id res chain seq x y z
N MET A 1 -14.29 -8.66 15.05
CA MET A 1 -15.37 -8.04 14.23
C MET A 1 -14.85 -8.05 12.82
N THR A 2 -15.68 -8.42 11.83
CA THR A 2 -15.23 -8.48 10.44
C THR A 2 -15.47 -7.15 9.72
N LEU A 3 -14.66 -6.87 8.71
CA LEU A 3 -14.80 -5.79 7.76
C LEU A 3 -16.16 -5.91 7.07
N SER A 4 -16.80 -4.77 6.82
CA SER A 4 -17.97 -4.76 5.93
C SER A 4 -17.54 -5.07 4.49
N PRO A 5 -18.45 -5.58 3.63
CA PRO A 5 -18.12 -5.87 2.24
C PRO A 5 -17.51 -4.69 1.48
N ASP A 6 -17.99 -3.48 1.73
CA ASP A 6 -17.49 -2.26 1.07
C ASP A 6 -16.07 -1.91 1.51
N VAL A 7 -15.77 -2.02 2.82
CA VAL A 7 -14.42 -1.82 3.35
C VAL A 7 -13.47 -2.90 2.85
N ALA A 8 -13.93 -4.15 2.81
CA ALA A 8 -13.14 -5.28 2.33
C ALA A 8 -12.78 -5.13 0.83
N ALA A 9 -13.74 -4.73 -0.01
CA ALA A 9 -13.50 -4.47 -1.43
C ALA A 9 -12.54 -3.30 -1.64
N TRP A 10 -12.74 -2.21 -0.90
CA TRP A 10 -11.83 -1.06 -0.92
C TRP A 10 -10.39 -1.46 -0.55
N LEU A 11 -10.22 -2.22 0.54
CA LEU A 11 -8.91 -2.64 1.02
C LEU A 11 -8.22 -3.56 0.00
N GLN A 12 -8.94 -4.56 -0.52
CA GLN A 12 -8.40 -5.46 -1.54
C GLN A 12 -7.91 -4.68 -2.76
N ARG A 13 -8.75 -3.79 -3.31
CA ARG A 13 -8.40 -2.96 -4.48
C ARG A 13 -7.15 -2.13 -4.23
N ASN A 14 -7.08 -1.43 -3.09
CA ASN A 14 -5.95 -0.54 -2.80
C ASN A 14 -4.65 -1.32 -2.57
N LEU A 15 -4.69 -2.47 -1.90
CA LEU A 15 -3.53 -3.36 -1.78
C LEU A 15 -3.07 -3.89 -3.16
N VAL A 16 -4.01 -4.25 -4.04
CA VAL A 16 -3.68 -4.69 -5.41
C VAL A 16 -3.05 -3.57 -6.22
N ILE A 17 -3.55 -2.33 -6.13
CA ILE A 17 -2.94 -1.18 -6.81
C ILE A 17 -1.51 -0.97 -6.30
N MET A 18 -1.33 -0.94 -4.97
CA MET A 18 -0.01 -0.76 -4.34
C MET A 18 0.98 -1.89 -4.65
N SER A 19 0.53 -3.01 -5.21
CA SER A 19 1.38 -4.15 -5.58
C SER A 19 2.17 -3.97 -6.87
N ILE A 20 1.81 -2.95 -7.66
CA ILE A 20 2.46 -2.64 -8.94
C ILE A 20 2.73 -1.14 -9.12
N ASP A 21 2.29 -0.30 -8.19
CA ASP A 21 2.44 1.15 -8.23
C ASP A 21 2.54 1.69 -6.79
N ASP A 22 2.94 2.95 -6.63
CA ASP A 22 2.91 3.62 -5.33
C ASP A 22 1.65 4.48 -5.17
N VAL A 23 1.17 4.63 -3.93
CA VAL A 23 -0.05 5.39 -3.64
C VAL A 23 0.22 6.38 -2.53
N SER A 24 -0.06 7.65 -2.79
CA SER A 24 0.06 8.69 -1.78
C SER A 24 -1.02 8.57 -0.71
N ALA A 25 -0.77 9.11 0.48
CA ALA A 25 -1.78 9.11 1.54
C ALA A 25 -3.08 9.79 1.11
N ILE A 26 -3.00 10.88 0.34
CA ILE A 26 -4.17 11.57 -0.18
C ILE A 26 -4.96 10.68 -1.17
N GLY A 27 -4.28 9.84 -1.96
CA GLY A 27 -4.90 8.88 -2.86
C GLY A 27 -5.81 7.89 -2.12
N LEU A 28 -5.34 7.33 -1.00
CA LEU A 28 -6.14 6.45 -0.14
C LEU A 28 -7.35 7.15 0.46
N SER A 29 -7.23 8.45 0.77
CA SER A 29 -8.36 9.22 1.31
C SER A 29 -9.48 9.40 0.29
N GLY A 30 -9.16 9.61 -0.99
CA GLY A 30 -10.13 9.96 -2.04
C GLY A 30 -10.99 8.79 -2.54
N ASP A 31 -10.55 7.55 -2.33
CA ASP A 31 -11.23 6.32 -2.80
C ASP A 31 -12.09 5.65 -1.72
N SER A 32 -12.24 6.27 -0.54
CA SER A 32 -12.89 5.65 0.63
C SER A 32 -14.33 5.17 0.36
N PRO A 33 -14.74 4.00 0.91
CA PRO A 33 -16.11 3.49 0.78
C PRO A 33 -17.15 4.42 1.45
N ASN A 34 -16.72 5.28 2.39
CA ASN A 34 -17.57 6.26 3.06
C ASN A 34 -17.84 7.53 2.22
N ARG A 35 -17.35 7.59 0.98
CA ARG A 35 -17.53 8.75 0.07
C ARG A 35 -19.00 9.09 -0.18
N ALA A 36 -19.91 8.12 -0.02
CA ALA A 36 -21.34 8.32 -0.22
C ALA A 36 -22.02 9.21 0.84
N LEU A 37 -21.36 9.57 1.95
CA LEU A 37 -22.02 10.23 3.08
C LEU A 37 -21.73 11.72 3.27
N ASN A 38 -20.89 12.37 2.44
CA ASN A 38 -20.39 13.74 2.73
C ASN A 38 -19.78 13.91 4.13
N GLU A 39 -19.49 12.81 4.83
CA GLU A 39 -18.89 12.80 6.16
C GLU A 39 -17.36 12.84 6.02
N THR A 40 -16.84 14.00 5.61
CA THR A 40 -15.39 14.23 5.46
C THR A 40 -14.60 13.86 6.72
N VAL A 41 -15.20 14.03 7.89
CA VAL A 41 -14.62 13.66 9.18
C VAL A 41 -14.52 12.14 9.36
N GLY A 42 -15.60 11.40 9.08
CA GLY A 42 -15.60 9.93 9.17
C GLY A 42 -14.69 9.29 8.13
N GLN A 43 -14.63 9.87 6.93
CA GLN A 43 -13.71 9.48 5.87
C GLN A 43 -12.24 9.72 6.26
N TRP A 44 -11.95 10.86 6.89
CA TRP A 44 -10.61 11.15 7.40
C TRP A 44 -10.19 10.15 8.48
N GLN A 45 -11.04 9.94 9.48
CA GLN A 45 -10.76 8.99 10.56
C GLN A 45 -10.55 7.56 10.02
N PHE A 46 -11.43 7.09 9.15
CA PHE A 46 -11.29 5.79 8.49
C PHE A 46 -9.96 5.64 7.76
N THR A 47 -9.57 6.67 6.98
CA THR A 47 -8.33 6.64 6.18
C THR A 47 -7.12 6.52 7.09
N ILE A 48 -7.06 7.31 8.16
CA ILE A 48 -5.97 7.26 9.14
C ILE A 48 -5.87 5.88 9.79
N ASP A 49 -7.00 5.33 10.24
CA ASP A 49 -7.03 4.02 10.90
C ASP A 49 -6.61 2.91 9.95
N MET A 50 -7.01 2.95 8.67
CA MET A 50 -6.60 1.97 7.68
C MET A 50 -5.11 2.08 7.32
N ILE A 51 -4.58 3.29 7.14
CA ILE A 51 -3.14 3.50 6.94
C ILE A 51 -2.36 2.92 8.13
N TYR A 52 -2.77 3.23 9.36
CA TYR A 52 -2.14 2.72 10.56
C TYR A 52 -2.16 1.19 10.61
N ARG A 53 -3.31 0.57 10.32
CA ARG A 53 -3.45 -0.89 10.31
C ARG A 53 -2.54 -1.55 9.29
N CYS A 54 -2.52 -1.05 8.06
CA CYS A 54 -1.69 -1.61 6.99
C CYS A 54 -0.19 -1.45 7.27
N LEU A 55 0.23 -0.32 7.85
CA LEU A 55 1.63 -0.10 8.24
C LEU A 55 2.05 -1.01 9.40
N VAL A 56 1.26 -1.08 10.47
CA VAL A 56 1.61 -1.89 11.66
C VAL A 56 1.60 -3.39 11.36
N SER A 57 0.71 -3.85 10.47
CA SER A 57 0.65 -5.26 10.05
C SER A 57 1.69 -5.63 8.99
N GLY A 58 2.48 -4.67 8.50
CA GLY A 58 3.48 -4.90 7.47
C GLY A 58 2.90 -5.22 6.09
N LEU A 59 1.67 -4.81 5.79
CA LEU A 59 1.09 -4.93 4.44
C LEU A 59 1.66 -3.88 3.50
N ILE A 60 1.90 -2.68 4.01
CA ILE A 60 2.50 -1.58 3.28
C ILE A 60 3.64 -1.00 4.08
N CYS A 61 4.56 -0.31 3.42
CA CYS A 61 5.58 0.52 4.05
C CYS A 61 5.56 1.93 3.47
N VAL A 62 6.19 2.86 4.19
CA VAL A 62 6.42 4.20 3.69
C VAL A 62 7.63 4.18 2.78
N GLY A 63 7.43 4.47 1.50
CA GLY A 63 8.49 4.45 0.51
C GLY A 63 9.50 5.61 0.67
N PRO A 64 10.77 5.41 0.24
CA PRO A 64 11.34 4.18 -0.29
C PRO A 64 12.09 3.32 0.75
N THR A 65 12.19 3.73 2.02
CA THR A 65 12.92 2.98 3.05
C THR A 65 12.32 3.17 4.45
N ASP A 66 12.47 2.15 5.32
CA ASP A 66 12.16 2.24 6.75
C ASP A 66 12.93 3.36 7.47
N GLU A 67 14.01 3.84 6.86
CA GLU A 67 14.82 4.95 7.34
C GLU A 67 14.19 6.32 7.03
N TRP A 68 13.25 6.40 6.09
CA TRP A 68 12.63 7.67 5.68
C TRP A 68 11.92 8.34 6.85
N LEU A 69 11.13 7.59 7.63
CA LEU A 69 10.45 8.12 8.82
C LEU A 69 11.45 8.75 9.79
N ARG A 70 12.56 8.06 10.07
CA ARG A 70 13.63 8.59 10.93
C ARG A 70 14.30 9.82 10.32
N ALA A 71 14.50 9.83 9.00
CA ALA A 71 15.12 10.95 8.28
C ALA A 71 14.28 12.24 8.37
N ILE A 72 12.95 12.12 8.44
CA ILE A 72 12.05 13.26 8.64
C ILE A 72 11.73 13.53 10.12
N GLY A 73 12.45 12.88 11.05
CA GLY A 73 12.30 13.10 12.49
C GLY A 73 11.11 12.40 13.13
N LEU A 74 10.47 11.44 12.44
CA LEU A 74 9.37 10.65 12.97
C LEU A 74 9.90 9.28 13.46
N PRO A 75 9.83 8.97 14.76
CA PRO A 75 10.52 7.81 15.32
C PRO A 75 9.84 6.47 15.02
N ASP A 76 8.54 6.47 14.71
CA ASP A 76 7.73 5.28 14.49
C ASP A 76 6.47 5.55 13.65
N ILE A 77 5.80 4.46 13.26
CA ILE A 77 4.54 4.47 12.49
C ILE A 77 3.44 5.27 13.22
N LYS A 78 3.36 5.16 14.54
CA LYS A 78 2.34 5.85 15.35
C LYS A 78 2.50 7.36 15.22
N SER A 79 3.71 7.86 15.42
CA SER A 79 4.06 9.29 15.31
C SER A 79 3.78 9.84 13.90
N PHE A 80 4.01 9.02 12.87
CA PHE A 80 3.65 9.35 11.49
C PHE A 80 2.15 9.49 11.29
N THR A 81 1.38 8.49 11.69
CA THR A 81 -0.09 8.53 11.56
C THR A 81 -0.73 9.62 12.41
N GLU A 82 -0.18 9.94 13.60
CA GLU A 82 -0.61 11.09 14.41
C GLU A 82 -0.30 12.43 13.74
N THR A 83 0.72 12.49 12.90
CA THR A 83 1.02 13.70 12.13
C THR A 83 0.02 13.89 10.99
N LEU A 84 -0.30 12.81 10.26
CA LEU A 84 -1.39 12.84 9.26
C LEU A 84 -2.75 13.18 9.89
N ALA A 85 -3.03 12.68 11.10
CA ALA A 85 -4.27 12.91 11.83
C ALA A 85 -4.49 14.36 12.30
N LYS A 86 -3.48 15.24 12.16
CA LYS A 86 -3.58 16.67 12.49
C LYS A 86 -4.04 17.54 11.32
N ILE A 87 -3.97 17.04 10.10
CA ILE A 87 -4.23 17.82 8.88
C ILE A 87 -5.42 17.19 8.16
N ASN A 88 -6.49 17.97 7.98
CA ASN A 88 -7.67 17.53 7.26
C ASN A 88 -7.34 17.35 5.76
N PRO A 89 -7.40 16.13 5.20
CA PRO A 89 -7.10 15.90 3.79
C PRO A 89 -8.11 16.55 2.82
N PHE A 90 -9.26 16.99 3.33
CA PHE A 90 -10.33 17.61 2.54
C PHE A 90 -10.37 19.14 2.65
N ASP A 91 -9.53 19.72 3.52
CA ASP A 91 -9.37 21.15 3.70
C ASP A 91 -7.90 21.47 3.92
N LEU A 92 -7.11 21.18 2.88
CA LEU A 92 -5.66 21.23 2.97
C LEU A 92 -5.18 22.69 2.99
N PRO A 93 -4.26 23.03 3.91
CA PRO A 93 -3.57 24.30 3.86
C PRO A 93 -2.65 24.36 2.63
N GLY A 94 -2.05 25.52 2.36
CA GLY A 94 -1.15 25.71 1.21
C GLY A 94 0.08 24.78 1.20
N ASP A 95 0.44 24.20 2.36
CA ASP A 95 1.38 23.09 2.50
C ASP A 95 0.63 21.85 2.99
N PRO A 96 0.33 20.87 2.12
CA PRO A 96 -0.46 19.71 2.49
C PRO A 96 0.34 18.65 3.28
N GLY A 97 1.64 18.90 3.52
CA GLY A 97 2.53 18.05 4.28
C GLY A 97 2.59 16.61 3.77
N HIS A 98 2.64 15.66 4.70
CA HIS A 98 2.79 14.22 4.40
C HIS A 98 1.62 13.58 3.64
N TRP A 99 0.53 14.32 3.38
CA TRP A 99 -0.55 13.81 2.53
C TRP A 99 -0.11 13.62 1.07
N PHE A 100 0.81 14.46 0.56
CA PHE A 100 1.34 14.38 -0.81
C PHE A 100 2.79 13.92 -0.88
N ASP A 101 3.58 14.23 0.14
CA ASP A 101 5.03 13.94 0.14
C ASP A 101 5.36 12.52 0.61
N THR A 102 4.33 11.70 0.85
CA THR A 102 4.49 10.31 1.28
C THR A 102 3.78 9.38 0.33
N TYR A 103 4.52 8.36 -0.11
CA TYR A 103 4.03 7.28 -0.96
C TYR A 103 4.09 5.97 -0.19
N PHE A 104 3.02 5.20 -0.28
CA PHE A 104 2.93 3.86 0.24
C PHE A 104 3.17 2.87 -0.89
N VAL A 105 3.97 1.85 -0.60
CA VAL A 105 4.15 0.68 -1.45
C VAL A 105 3.82 -0.56 -0.66
N ASP A 106 3.39 -1.62 -1.33
CA ASP A 106 3.21 -2.89 -0.66
C ASP A 106 4.56 -3.51 -0.25
N THR A 107 4.55 -4.31 0.80
CA THR A 107 5.72 -5.10 1.18
C THR A 107 5.84 -6.34 0.32
N ASP A 108 7.04 -6.94 0.27
CA ASP A 108 7.23 -8.22 -0.42
C ASP A 108 6.31 -9.32 0.11
N TYR A 109 6.03 -9.31 1.41
CA TYR A 109 5.04 -10.17 2.04
C TYR A 109 3.65 -9.97 1.45
N CYS A 110 3.16 -8.73 1.43
CA CYS A 110 1.85 -8.39 0.90
C CYS A 110 1.72 -8.80 -0.57
N ARG A 111 2.72 -8.48 -1.40
CA ARG A 111 2.76 -8.82 -2.82
C ARG A 111 2.61 -10.31 -3.05
N LEU A 112 3.33 -11.11 -2.27
CA LEU A 112 3.27 -12.56 -2.35
C LEU A 112 1.88 -13.10 -1.98
N ARG A 113 1.23 -12.52 -0.96
CA ARG A 113 -0.14 -12.91 -0.58
C ARG A 113 -1.13 -12.56 -1.70
N ILE A 114 -1.06 -11.34 -2.24
CA ILE A 114 -1.88 -10.92 -3.39
C ILE A 114 -1.69 -11.87 -4.59
N ALA A 115 -0.45 -12.28 -4.86
CA ALA A 115 -0.16 -13.25 -5.90
C ALA A 115 -0.78 -14.63 -5.61
N HIS A 116 -0.73 -15.14 -4.38
CA HIS A 116 -1.32 -16.43 -4.03
C HIS A 116 -2.83 -16.53 -4.28
N TYR A 117 -3.54 -15.40 -4.22
CA TYR A 117 -4.97 -15.34 -4.56
C TYR A 117 -5.24 -14.99 -6.03
N GLY A 118 -4.20 -14.92 -6.86
CA GLY A 118 -4.31 -14.60 -8.28
C GLY A 118 -4.84 -13.20 -8.52
N LEU A 119 -4.59 -12.26 -7.59
CA LEU A 119 -5.04 -10.87 -7.65
C LEU A 119 -3.97 -9.95 -8.27
N LEU A 120 -2.69 -10.33 -8.17
CA LEU A 120 -1.59 -9.54 -8.72
C LEU A 120 -1.65 -9.53 -10.25
N ASN A 121 -1.56 -8.35 -10.86
CA ASN A 121 -1.39 -8.21 -12.31
C ASN A 121 -0.04 -8.79 -12.75
N ALA A 122 -0.05 -10.03 -13.22
CA ALA A 122 1.18 -10.77 -13.52
C ALA A 122 1.96 -10.16 -14.69
N ASP A 123 1.27 -9.60 -15.70
CA ASP A 123 1.95 -8.96 -16.83
C ASP A 123 2.63 -7.66 -16.38
N ALA A 124 1.96 -6.85 -15.55
CA ALA A 124 2.58 -5.64 -14.98
C ALA A 124 3.77 -5.99 -14.08
N ALA A 125 3.65 -7.02 -13.24
CA ALA A 125 4.75 -7.51 -12.41
C ALA A 125 5.96 -7.94 -13.25
N GLU A 126 5.76 -8.66 -14.36
CA GLU A 126 6.85 -9.00 -15.28
C GLU A 126 7.46 -7.78 -15.96
N THR A 127 6.65 -6.79 -16.34
CA THR A 127 7.17 -5.53 -16.89
C THR A 127 8.06 -4.81 -15.86
N ILE A 128 7.63 -4.72 -14.60
CA ILE A 128 8.42 -4.13 -13.52
C ILE A 128 9.73 -4.92 -13.32
N ALA A 129 9.66 -6.26 -13.31
CA ALA A 129 10.85 -7.11 -13.20
C ALA A 129 11.85 -6.86 -14.33
N ARG A 130 11.37 -6.76 -15.58
CA ARG A 130 12.21 -6.46 -16.74
C ARG A 130 12.80 -5.05 -16.68
N ASN A 131 12.04 -4.07 -16.22
CA ASN A 131 12.53 -2.69 -16.04
C ASN A 131 13.66 -2.64 -15.00
N ASN A 132 13.51 -3.34 -13.87
CA ASN A 132 14.56 -3.46 -12.85
C ASN A 132 15.86 -4.05 -13.42
N LEU A 133 15.78 -5.04 -14.31
CA LEU A 133 16.95 -5.61 -14.98
C LEU A 133 17.51 -4.70 -16.07
N ALA A 134 16.67 -4.02 -16.85
CA ALA A 134 17.09 -3.10 -17.90
C ALA A 134 17.90 -1.92 -17.35
N VAL A 135 17.55 -1.42 -16.16
CA VAL A 135 18.33 -0.39 -15.45
C VAL A 135 19.79 -0.83 -15.20
N LEU A 136 20.07 -2.14 -15.10
CA LEU A 136 21.42 -2.68 -14.94
C LEU A 136 22.20 -2.78 -16.26
N GLU A 137 21.49 -2.91 -17.39
CA GLU A 137 22.07 -3.05 -18.73
C GLU A 137 22.31 -1.69 -19.41
N GLU A 138 21.43 -0.72 -19.15
CA GLU A 138 21.54 0.63 -19.70
C GLU A 138 22.60 1.44 -18.94
N THR A 139 23.76 1.62 -19.59
CA THR A 139 24.85 2.50 -19.13
C THR A 139 24.30 3.94 -18.89
N PRO A 140 24.74 4.69 -17.85
CA PRO A 140 23.98 5.76 -17.15
C PRO A 140 23.74 7.08 -17.92
N ALA A 141 23.66 7.07 -19.25
CA ALA A 141 23.43 8.28 -20.04
C ALA A 141 22.03 8.89 -19.77
N TYR A 142 21.03 8.05 -19.47
CA TYR A 142 19.65 8.48 -19.18
C TYR A 142 19.26 8.34 -17.70
N TYR A 143 19.83 7.37 -16.99
CA TYR A 143 19.64 7.21 -15.55
C TYR A 143 20.92 7.60 -14.79
N PRO A 144 20.93 8.71 -14.04
CA PRO A 144 22.04 9.03 -13.16
C PRO A 144 22.34 7.84 -12.26
N LYS A 145 23.62 7.49 -12.08
CA LYS A 145 24.06 6.39 -11.17
C LYS A 145 23.45 6.49 -9.77
N ALA A 146 23.00 7.68 -9.36
CA ALA A 146 22.26 7.90 -8.11
C ALA A 146 20.91 7.16 -8.01
N TYR A 147 20.33 6.70 -9.12
CA TYR A 147 19.13 5.85 -9.16
C TYR A 147 19.46 4.35 -9.15
N VAL A 148 20.68 3.95 -9.54
CA VAL A 148 21.17 2.57 -9.43
C VAL A 148 21.84 2.43 -8.07
N LYS A 149 21.04 2.46 -6.99
CA LYS A 149 21.60 2.46 -5.63
C LYS A 149 22.08 1.08 -5.16
N ASP A 150 21.58 0.00 -5.75
CA ASP A 150 21.93 -1.36 -5.36
C ASP A 150 21.63 -2.36 -6.49
N GLU A 151 22.65 -2.88 -7.17
CA GLU A 151 22.48 -3.93 -8.18
C GLU A 151 21.85 -5.19 -7.59
N VAL A 152 22.25 -5.57 -6.37
CA VAL A 152 21.72 -6.76 -5.70
C VAL A 152 20.24 -6.53 -5.39
N GLY A 153 19.88 -5.37 -4.86
CA GLY A 153 18.50 -4.95 -4.62
C GLY A 153 17.63 -5.00 -5.88
N LEU A 154 18.09 -4.47 -7.00
CA LEU A 154 17.36 -4.51 -8.28
C LEU A 154 17.17 -5.95 -8.79
N ARG A 155 18.20 -6.80 -8.70
CA ARG A 155 18.09 -8.23 -9.09
C ARG A 155 17.15 -9.00 -8.18
N ASN A 156 17.20 -8.75 -6.87
CA ASN A 156 16.31 -9.38 -5.91
C ASN A 156 14.86 -8.96 -6.14
N ALA A 157 14.62 -7.66 -6.34
CA ALA A 157 13.29 -7.14 -6.68
C ALA A 157 12.76 -7.77 -7.98
N ALA A 158 13.57 -7.80 -9.04
CA ALA A 158 13.18 -8.43 -10.31
C ALA A 158 12.82 -9.91 -10.13
N THR A 159 13.63 -10.66 -9.38
CA THR A 159 13.37 -12.09 -9.08
C THR A 159 12.04 -12.25 -8.37
N HIS A 160 11.81 -11.47 -7.31
CA HIS A 160 10.57 -11.51 -6.54
C HIS A 160 9.33 -11.18 -7.39
N PHE A 161 9.42 -10.19 -8.28
CA PHE A 161 8.32 -9.87 -9.19
C PHE A 161 8.04 -10.99 -10.21
N PHE A 162 9.07 -11.64 -10.77
CA PHE A 162 8.88 -12.80 -11.64
C PHE A 162 8.22 -13.97 -10.90
N GLU A 163 8.66 -14.25 -9.67
CA GLU A 163 8.07 -15.29 -8.83
C GLU A 163 6.59 -15.00 -8.53
N CYS A 164 6.27 -13.77 -8.09
CA CYS A 164 4.89 -13.37 -7.83
C CYS A 164 4.03 -13.43 -9.09
N ALA A 165 4.55 -13.04 -10.27
CA ALA A 165 3.83 -13.16 -11.53
C ALA A 165 3.50 -14.62 -11.86
N ALA A 166 4.46 -15.54 -11.68
CA ALA A 166 4.26 -16.97 -11.89
C ALA A 166 3.21 -17.55 -10.93
N ILE A 167 3.30 -17.20 -9.64
CA ILE A 167 2.34 -17.62 -8.61
C ILE A 167 0.93 -17.11 -8.94
N SER A 168 0.80 -15.83 -9.31
CA SER A 168 -0.51 -15.24 -9.64
C SER A 168 -1.18 -15.93 -10.83
N ARG A 169 -0.41 -16.24 -11.89
CA ARG A 169 -0.92 -17.02 -13.03
C ARG A 169 -1.36 -18.42 -12.63
N ALA A 170 -0.56 -19.12 -11.81
CA ALA A 170 -0.92 -20.44 -11.30
C ALA A 170 -2.19 -20.40 -10.41
N ALA A 171 -2.42 -19.30 -9.70
CA ALA A 171 -3.63 -19.03 -8.92
C ALA A 171 -4.83 -18.53 -9.76
N GLY A 172 -4.73 -18.58 -11.09
CA GLY A 172 -5.84 -18.25 -11.99
C GLY A 172 -5.95 -16.76 -12.31
N TRP A 173 -4.86 -16.00 -12.23
CA TRP A 173 -4.80 -14.70 -12.88
C TRP A 173 -4.79 -14.84 -14.41
N HIS A 174 -5.46 -13.91 -15.08
CA HIS A 174 -5.43 -13.76 -16.54
C HIS A 174 -5.65 -12.28 -16.93
N PRO A 175 -5.29 -11.87 -18.15
CA PRO A 175 -5.59 -10.52 -18.63
C PRO A 175 -7.07 -10.18 -18.51
N GLY A 176 -7.38 -8.98 -18.03
CA GLY A 176 -8.76 -8.52 -17.81
C GLY A 176 -9.46 -9.10 -16.58
N LYS A 177 -8.76 -9.85 -15.72
CA LYS A 177 -9.32 -10.30 -14.44
C LYS A 177 -9.77 -9.09 -13.62
N ASN A 178 -11.03 -9.11 -13.18
CA ASN A 178 -11.60 -8.05 -12.36
C ASN A 178 -11.16 -8.21 -10.90
N VAL A 179 -10.28 -7.32 -10.45
CA VAL A 179 -9.75 -7.30 -9.08
C VAL A 179 -10.71 -6.65 -8.07
N ASP A 180 -11.78 -5.99 -8.55
CA ASP A 180 -12.86 -5.47 -7.69
C ASP A 180 -13.80 -6.59 -7.23
N VAL A 181 -13.73 -7.80 -7.82
CA VAL A 181 -14.46 -8.96 -7.31
C VAL A 181 -13.78 -9.42 -6.02
N LEU A 182 -14.50 -9.31 -4.91
CA LEU A 182 -13.99 -9.66 -3.58
C LEU A 182 -13.56 -11.13 -3.53
N VAL A 183 -12.38 -11.38 -2.94
CA VAL A 183 -11.88 -12.72 -2.62
C VAL A 183 -11.95 -12.88 -1.10
N PRO A 184 -13.01 -13.51 -0.54
CA PRO A 184 -13.22 -13.54 0.91
C PRO A 184 -12.04 -14.12 1.69
N ALA A 185 -11.43 -15.20 1.19
CA ALA A 185 -10.28 -15.84 1.83
C ALA A 185 -9.06 -14.91 1.95
N PHE A 186 -8.86 -14.01 0.98
CA PHE A 186 -7.80 -13.01 1.07
C PHE A 186 -8.11 -11.99 2.17
N VAL A 187 -9.35 -11.50 2.22
CA VAL A 187 -9.79 -10.54 3.26
C VAL A 187 -9.70 -11.14 4.65
N GLU A 188 -10.17 -12.39 4.84
CA GLU A 188 -10.07 -13.12 6.11
C GLU A 188 -8.61 -13.23 6.56
N GLU A 189 -7.68 -13.47 5.64
CA GLU A 189 -6.26 -13.48 5.93
C GLU A 189 -5.73 -12.12 6.41
N ILE A 190 -6.17 -11.03 5.78
CA ILE A 190 -5.83 -9.67 6.20
C ILE A 190 -6.41 -9.35 7.58
N GLU A 191 -7.64 -9.76 7.86
CA GLU A 191 -8.26 -9.59 9.18
C GLU A 191 -7.50 -10.36 10.27
N MET A 192 -7.12 -11.62 10.00
CA MET A 192 -6.28 -12.38 10.92
C MET A 192 -4.92 -11.71 11.14
N LEU A 193 -4.34 -11.13 10.09
CA LEU A 193 -3.07 -10.40 10.20
C LEU A 193 -3.20 -9.18 11.11
N PHE A 194 -4.29 -8.41 10.97
CA PHE A 194 -4.64 -7.31 11.86
C PHE A 194 -4.80 -7.79 13.31
N GLU A 195 -5.53 -8.88 13.54
CA GLU A 195 -5.68 -9.46 14.88
C GLU A 195 -4.34 -9.88 15.49
N ASN A 196 -3.48 -10.55 14.72
CA ASN A 196 -2.17 -11.01 15.17
C ASN A 196 -1.21 -9.87 15.54
N HIS A 197 -1.40 -8.68 14.98
CA HIS A 197 -0.63 -7.47 15.30
C HIS A 197 -1.28 -6.62 16.41
N GLY A 198 -2.32 -7.13 17.08
CA GLY A 198 -2.97 -6.42 18.19
C GLY A 198 -3.81 -5.22 17.75
N ILE A 199 -4.12 -5.12 16.47
CA ILE A 199 -4.92 -4.07 15.85
C ILE A 199 -6.10 -4.73 15.12
N PRO A 200 -7.03 -5.40 15.82
CA PRO A 200 -8.20 -6.03 15.19
C PRO A 200 -9.13 -4.98 14.58
N TRP A 201 -9.86 -5.31 13.52
CA TRP A 201 -10.85 -4.39 12.95
C TRP A 201 -11.89 -3.96 13.98
N SER A 202 -12.16 -2.65 14.02
CA SER A 202 -13.18 -2.02 14.86
C SER A 202 -13.55 -0.66 14.33
N GLU A 203 -14.78 -0.21 14.60
CA GLU A 203 -15.23 1.17 14.33
C GLU A 203 -14.65 2.20 15.32
N LYS A 204 -14.00 1.76 16.39
CA LYS A 204 -13.33 2.66 17.32
C LYS A 204 -12.04 3.21 16.69
N PRO A 205 -11.81 4.53 16.76
CA PRO A 205 -10.57 5.15 16.31
C PRO A 205 -9.34 4.51 16.96
N LEU A 206 -8.33 4.18 16.17
CA LEU A 206 -7.01 3.80 16.67
C LEU A 206 -6.15 5.04 16.87
N ILE A 207 -6.19 5.97 15.92
CA ILE A 207 -5.49 7.25 15.96
C ILE A 207 -6.54 8.36 15.79
N PRO A 208 -6.98 9.00 16.89
CA PRO A 208 -7.99 10.05 16.81
C PRO A 208 -7.50 11.24 15.98
N ILE A 209 -8.34 11.70 15.04
CA ILE A 209 -8.11 12.95 14.31
C ILE A 209 -8.30 14.17 15.23
N HIS A 210 -7.61 15.26 14.91
CA HIS A 210 -7.74 16.52 15.62
C HIS A 210 -8.60 17.49 14.79
N GLN A 211 -9.73 17.91 15.35
CA GLN A 211 -10.60 18.95 14.78
C GLN A 211 -10.27 20.32 15.37
#